data_AF-X1I1Y1-F1
#
_entry.id   AF-X1I1Y1-F1
#
_cell.length_a   1.000
_cell.length_b   1.000
_cell.length_c   1.000
_cell.angle_alpha   90.00
_cell.angle_beta   90.00
_cell.angle_gamma   90.00
#
_symmetry.space_group_name_H-M   'P 1'
#
loop_
_entity.id
_entity.type
_entity.pdbx_description
1 polymer ?
#
loop_
_entity_poly.entity_id
_entity_poly.type
_entity_poly.pdbx_seq_one_letter_code
_entity_poly.pdbx_strand_id
1 'polypeptide(L)'
;MDFKQLKKVIKIFESSSLSELEIEEGKTRFRLTKGRKEKGAIAERRSVSIIEDKRIEEKERKRKKEKERKQFFSVNSPLVGTFYRSPSPEEEPFAETGDRVEVGDTLCIIDRKTLNIQ
;
A
#
# COMPACT_ATOMS: atom_id res chain seq x y z
N MET A 1 -24.32 -11.09 1.90
CA MET A 1 -23.96 -11.99 0.79
C MET A 1 -24.22 -13.48 1.06
N ASP A 2 -24.67 -14.20 0.03
CA ASP A 2 -24.79 -15.68 -0.02
C ASP A 2 -23.50 -16.32 -0.60
N PHE A 3 -23.14 -17.54 -0.18
CA PHE A 3 -21.89 -18.22 -0.60
C PHE A 3 -21.80 -18.42 -2.12
N LYS A 4 -22.95 -18.58 -2.79
CA LYS A 4 -23.00 -18.68 -4.27
C LYS A 4 -22.58 -17.39 -4.96
N GLN A 5 -22.92 -16.24 -4.39
CA GLN A 5 -22.54 -14.92 -4.94
C GLN A 5 -21.06 -14.64 -4.72
N LEU A 6 -20.51 -15.02 -3.57
CA LEU A 6 -19.08 -14.89 -3.27
C LEU A 6 -18.21 -15.66 -4.27
N LYS A 7 -18.60 -16.88 -4.67
CA LYS A 7 -17.90 -17.63 -5.73
C LYS A 7 -17.87 -16.90 -7.07
N LYS A 8 -18.97 -16.21 -7.43
CA LYS A 8 -19.04 -15.43 -8.67
C LYS A 8 -18.11 -14.22 -8.61
N VAL A 9 -18.08 -13.52 -7.47
CA VAL A 9 -17.17 -12.39 -7.22
C VAL A 9 -15.71 -12.82 -7.28
N ILE A 10 -15.35 -13.94 -6.65
CA ILE A 10 -13.98 -14.49 -6.72
C ILE A 10 -13.59 -14.82 -8.16
N LYS A 11 -14.49 -15.46 -8.93
CA LYS A 11 -14.22 -15.84 -10.31
C LYS A 11 -14.07 -14.63 -11.25
N ILE A 12 -14.90 -13.60 -11.06
CA ILE A 12 -14.79 -12.34 -11.80
C ILE A 12 -13.47 -11.66 -11.41
N PHE A 13 -13.19 -11.54 -10.12
CA PHE A 13 -11.94 -10.99 -9.61
C PHE A 13 -10.75 -11.70 -10.25
N GLU A 14 -10.74 -13.03 -10.29
CA GLU A 14 -9.70 -13.87 -10.91
C GLU A 14 -9.50 -13.59 -12.41
N SER A 15 -10.57 -13.31 -13.14
CA SER A 15 -10.48 -12.95 -14.58
C SER A 15 -10.04 -11.50 -14.84
N SER A 16 -10.22 -10.59 -13.87
CA SER A 16 -9.83 -9.17 -14.01
C SER A 16 -8.33 -8.95 -13.76
N SER A 17 -7.75 -7.82 -14.18
CA SER A 17 -6.36 -7.44 -13.88
C SER A 17 -6.16 -6.86 -12.47
N LEU A 18 -7.21 -6.88 -11.64
CA LEU A 18 -7.20 -6.31 -10.31
C LEU A 18 -6.26 -7.08 -9.38
N SER A 19 -5.39 -6.35 -8.69
CA SER A 19 -4.46 -6.91 -7.70
C SER A 19 -5.09 -7.02 -6.31
N GLU A 20 -6.09 -6.19 -6.03
CA GLU A 20 -6.82 -6.14 -4.77
C GLU A 20 -8.29 -5.77 -5.01
N LEU A 21 -9.19 -6.37 -4.24
CA LEU A 21 -10.63 -6.08 -4.23
C LEU A 21 -11.13 -6.10 -2.80
N GLU A 22 -11.82 -5.04 -2.40
CA GLU A 22 -12.41 -4.91 -1.07
C GLU A 22 -13.92 -4.63 -1.19
N ILE A 23 -14.72 -5.36 -0.42
CA ILE A 23 -16.19 -5.30 -0.46
C ILE A 23 -16.70 -5.18 0.97
N GLU A 24 -17.55 -4.20 1.21
CA GLU A 24 -18.19 -3.97 2.52
C GLU A 24 -19.71 -4.05 2.37
N GLU A 25 -20.33 -4.98 3.09
CA GLU A 25 -21.79 -5.11 3.23
C GLU A 25 -22.17 -4.99 4.71
N GLY A 26 -22.70 -3.83 5.11
CA GLY A 26 -23.16 -3.56 6.48
C GLY A 26 -22.01 -3.63 7.48
N LYS A 27 -21.96 -4.69 8.30
CA LYS A 27 -20.87 -4.94 9.27
C LYS A 27 -19.78 -5.87 8.74
N THR A 28 -19.92 -6.39 7.52
CA THR A 28 -19.04 -7.44 6.99
C THR A 28 -18.12 -6.87 5.93
N ARG A 29 -16.80 -7.03 6.13
CA ARG A 29 -15.75 -6.56 5.21
C ARG A 29 -14.99 -7.75 4.65
N PHE A 30 -14.88 -7.82 3.33
CA PHE A 30 -14.13 -8.85 2.59
C PHE A 30 -13.00 -8.20 1.81
N ARG A 31 -11.77 -8.72 1.99
CA ARG A 31 -10.58 -8.28 1.26
C ARG A 31 -10.00 -9.46 0.49
N LEU A 32 -9.85 -9.31 -0.82
CA LEU A 32 -9.28 -10.28 -1.73
C LEU A 32 -8.02 -9.69 -2.35
N THR A 33 -6.91 -10.42 -2.31
CA THR A 33 -5.63 -9.98 -2.89
C THR A 33 -5.13 -11.06 -3.84
N LYS A 34 -4.83 -10.70 -5.09
CA LYS A 34 -4.15 -11.61 -6.02
C LYS A 34 -2.69 -11.63 -5.71
N GLY A 35 -2.27 -12.67 -4.98
CA GLY A 35 -0.85 -12.97 -4.80
C GLY A 35 -0.23 -13.35 -6.14
N ARG A 36 0.39 -12.41 -6.84
CA ARG A 36 1.37 -12.76 -7.85
C ARG A 36 2.56 -13.35 -7.08
N LYS A 37 2.63 -14.68 -7.01
CA LYS A 37 3.88 -15.34 -6.62
C LYS A 37 4.90 -14.91 -7.65
N GLU A 38 5.73 -13.94 -7.29
CA GLU A 38 6.97 -13.63 -8.01
C GLU A 38 7.83 -14.90 -7.95
N LYS A 39 7.63 -15.78 -8.93
CA LYS A 39 8.72 -16.62 -9.41
C LYS A 39 9.73 -15.64 -9.96
N GLY A 40 10.78 -15.39 -9.18
CA GLY A 40 11.93 -14.63 -9.61
C GLY A 40 12.47 -15.23 -10.90
N ALA A 41 12.21 -14.54 -12.01
CA ALA A 41 12.97 -14.71 -13.22
C ALA A 41 14.21 -13.84 -13.04
N ILE A 42 15.31 -14.50 -12.68
CA ILE A 42 16.65 -13.94 -12.79
C ILE A 42 16.85 -13.64 -14.27
N ALA A 43 16.83 -12.36 -14.62
CA ALA A 43 17.23 -11.89 -15.93
C ALA A 43 18.71 -12.25 -16.12
N GLU A 44 18.94 -13.08 -17.12
CA GLU A 44 20.25 -13.49 -17.62
C GLU A 44 21.01 -12.24 -18.10
N ARG A 45 21.92 -11.75 -17.27
CA ARG A 45 22.99 -10.82 -17.67
C ARG A 45 24.33 -11.49 -17.36
N ARG A 46 25.01 -11.84 -18.46
CA ARG A 46 26.45 -12.01 -18.66
C ARG A 46 27.27 -12.49 -17.45
N SER A 47 27.77 -13.71 -17.58
CA SER A 47 28.87 -14.26 -16.79
C SER A 47 30.14 -13.41 -16.94
N VAL A 48 30.57 -12.78 -15.84
CA VAL A 48 31.99 -12.60 -15.52
C VAL A 48 32.19 -12.83 -14.02
N SER A 49 32.82 -13.97 -13.74
CA SER A 49 33.83 -14.27 -12.71
C SER A 49 33.61 -13.84 -11.25
N ILE A 50 33.33 -14.87 -10.44
CA ILE A 50 33.97 -15.22 -9.16
C ILE A 50 34.75 -14.10 -8.46
N ILE A 51 34.19 -13.56 -7.37
CA ILE A 51 34.95 -13.29 -6.13
C ILE A 51 34.09 -13.72 -4.93
N GLU A 52 34.57 -14.76 -4.28
CA GLU A 52 34.04 -15.43 -3.08
C GLU A 52 34.03 -14.55 -1.82
N ASP A 53 32.95 -14.74 -1.05
CA ASP A 53 32.99 -15.08 0.38
C ASP A 53 33.45 -14.07 1.46
N LYS A 54 33.43 -12.76 1.20
CA LYS A 54 33.55 -11.75 2.29
C LYS A 54 32.36 -10.79 2.45
N ARG A 55 31.35 -10.91 1.60
CA ARG A 55 30.28 -9.89 1.49
C ARG A 55 28.96 -10.24 2.16
N ILE A 56 28.83 -11.45 2.70
CA ILE A 56 27.57 -11.93 3.30
C ILE A 56 27.48 -11.48 4.77
N GLU A 57 28.56 -11.52 5.55
CA GLU A 57 28.54 -11.11 6.97
C GLU A 57 28.33 -9.60 7.19
N GLU A 58 28.87 -8.75 6.32
CA GLU A 58 28.71 -7.30 6.45
C GLU A 58 27.28 -6.82 6.11
N LYS A 59 26.60 -7.54 5.22
CA LYS A 59 25.26 -7.20 4.76
C LYS A 59 24.19 -7.52 5.81
N GLU A 60 24.41 -8.54 6.63
CA GLU A 60 23.52 -8.86 7.76
C GLU A 60 23.72 -7.91 8.95
N ARG A 61 24.97 -7.49 9.25
CA ARG A 61 25.22 -6.51 10.32
C ARG A 61 24.64 -5.12 10.02
N LYS A 62 24.64 -4.66 8.76
CA LYS A 62 23.96 -3.40 8.39
C LYS A 62 22.43 -3.52 8.43
N ARG A 63 21.85 -4.63 7.98
CA ARG A 63 20.39 -4.86 8.07
C ARG A 63 19.86 -4.99 9.50
N LYS A 64 20.69 -5.39 10.47
CA LYS A 64 20.28 -5.48 11.88
C LYS A 64 20.36 -4.15 12.64
N LYS A 65 21.24 -3.22 12.26
CA LYS A 65 21.34 -1.88 12.88
C LYS A 65 20.31 -0.87 12.38
N GLU A 66 19.73 -1.05 11.19
CA GLU A 66 18.68 -0.16 10.67
C GLU A 66 17.27 -0.47 11.20
N LYS A 67 17.16 -1.49 12.07
CA LYS A 67 15.94 -1.86 12.80
C LYS A 67 15.92 -1.31 14.23
N GLU A 68 16.67 -0.25 14.55
CA GLU A 68 16.17 0.72 15.53
C GLU A 68 15.00 1.43 14.86
N ARG A 69 13.87 0.72 14.84
CA ARG A 69 12.59 1.16 14.31
C ARG A 69 12.21 2.39 15.11
N LYS A 70 12.56 3.59 14.63
CA LYS A 70 11.80 4.79 14.99
C LYS A 70 10.35 4.39 14.78
N GLN A 71 9.62 4.27 15.88
CA GLN A 71 8.27 3.78 15.86
C GLN A 71 7.44 4.92 15.28
N PHE A 72 7.32 4.93 13.95
CA PHE A 72 6.55 5.95 13.25
C PHE A 72 5.07 5.70 13.54
N PHE A 73 4.38 6.76 13.89
CA PHE A 73 2.93 6.75 14.00
C PHE A 73 2.34 7.04 12.61
N SER A 74 1.56 6.10 12.08
CA SER A 74 0.94 6.23 10.76
C SER A 74 -0.54 6.59 10.90
N VAL A 75 -0.94 7.68 10.25
CA VAL A 75 -2.36 8.08 10.13
C VAL A 75 -2.89 7.52 8.82
N ASN A 76 -3.84 6.58 8.91
CA ASN A 76 -4.45 5.94 7.75
C ASN A 76 -5.82 6.56 7.46
N SER A 77 -6.13 6.79 6.19
CA SER A 77 -7.47 7.25 5.79
C SER A 77 -8.51 6.14 6.00
N PRO A 78 -9.68 6.43 6.60
CA PRO A 78 -10.79 5.48 6.70
C PRO A 78 -11.57 5.33 5.37
N LEU A 79 -11.35 6.24 4.41
CA LEU A 79 -12.07 6.27 3.13
C LEU A 79 -11.10 6.16 1.94
N VAL A 80 -11.60 5.59 0.84
CA VAL A 80 -10.93 5.61 -0.47
C VAL A 80 -11.39 6.85 -1.23
N GLY A 81 -10.44 7.63 -1.73
CA GLY A 81 -10.71 8.89 -2.43
C GLY A 81 -9.45 9.52 -3.01
N THR A 82 -9.59 10.76 -3.48
CA THR A 82 -8.48 11.58 -3.96
C THR A 82 -7.86 12.33 -2.78
N PHE A 83 -6.54 12.22 -2.62
CA PHE A 83 -5.80 12.91 -1.56
C PHE A 83 -5.35 14.30 -2.01
N TYR A 84 -5.61 15.31 -1.17
CA TYR A 84 -5.14 16.68 -1.36
C TYR A 84 -4.36 17.14 -0.14
N ARG A 85 -3.21 17.78 -0.39
CA ARG A 85 -2.34 18.34 0.67
C ARG A 85 -2.69 19.76 1.05
N SER A 86 -3.45 20.47 0.22
CA SER A 86 -3.87 21.86 0.39
C SER A 86 -5.40 21.97 0.20
N PRO A 87 -6.04 23.00 0.76
CA PRO A 87 -7.47 23.26 0.53
C PRO A 87 -7.77 23.61 -0.93
N SER A 88 -6.87 24.32 -1.59
CA SER A 88 -6.96 24.73 -3.00
C SER A 88 -5.59 24.60 -3.69
N PRO A 89 -5.53 24.60 -5.04
CA PRO A 89 -4.26 24.50 -5.79
C PRO A 89 -3.27 25.64 -5.54
N GLU A 90 -3.77 26.82 -5.16
CA GLU A 90 -2.98 28.04 -4.93
C GLU A 90 -2.69 28.29 -3.44
N GLU A 91 -3.25 27.47 -2.55
CA GLU A 91 -3.11 27.61 -1.09
C GLU A 91 -2.02 26.68 -0.53
N GLU A 92 -1.49 27.08 0.64
CA GLU A 92 -0.43 26.34 1.33
C GLU A 92 -0.92 24.96 1.82
N PRO A 93 0.00 23.98 1.91
CA PRO A 93 -0.34 22.66 2.46
C PRO A 93 -0.78 22.74 3.92
N PHE A 94 -1.64 21.81 4.32
CA PHE A 94 -2.06 21.66 5.71
C PHE A 94 -0.90 21.27 6.65
N ALA A 95 0.12 20.57 6.13
CA ALA A 95 1.32 20.20 6.87
C ALA A 95 2.52 19.93 5.94
N GLU A 96 3.70 20.33 6.40
CA GLU A 96 5.01 20.09 5.79
C GLU A 96 5.93 19.26 6.68
N THR A 97 7.02 18.77 6.08
CA THR A 97 8.00 17.96 6.81
C THR A 97 8.78 18.82 7.79
N GLY A 98 8.63 18.56 9.07
CA GLY A 98 9.26 19.35 10.14
C GLY A 98 8.24 20.07 11.01
N ASP A 99 6.99 20.17 10.54
CA ASP A 99 5.90 20.76 11.32
C ASP A 99 5.53 19.88 12.51
N ARG A 100 5.11 20.55 13.57
CA ARG A 100 4.58 19.92 14.77
C ARG A 100 3.06 19.92 14.67
N VAL A 101 2.46 18.74 14.75
CA VAL A 101 1.01 18.51 14.64
C VAL A 101 0.44 17.99 15.94
N GLU A 102 -0.77 18.42 16.28
CA GLU A 102 -1.50 18.07 17.49
C GLU A 102 -2.85 17.39 17.18
N VAL A 103 -3.49 16.84 18.21
CA VAL A 103 -4.79 16.19 18.04
C VAL A 103 -5.84 17.26 17.72
N GLY A 104 -6.44 17.14 16.53
CA GLY A 104 -7.43 18.10 16.02
C GLY A 104 -6.95 18.84 14.77
N ASP A 105 -5.64 18.80 14.50
CA ASP A 105 -5.09 19.42 13.29
C ASP A 105 -5.54 18.67 12.04
N THR A 106 -5.87 19.44 11.01
CA THR A 106 -6.17 18.90 9.69
C THR A 106 -4.86 18.63 8.98
N LEU A 107 -4.63 17.40 8.51
CA LEU A 107 -3.39 17.02 7.83
C LEU A 107 -3.52 16.97 6.30
N CYS A 108 -4.73 16.69 5.81
CA CYS A 108 -5.05 16.53 4.39
C CYS A 108 -6.56 16.49 4.19
N ILE A 109 -6.97 16.63 2.93
CA ILE A 109 -8.35 16.38 2.50
C ILE A 109 -8.39 15.08 1.70
N ILE A 110 -9.43 14.27 1.95
CA ILE A 110 -9.76 13.10 1.13
C ILE A 110 -11.11 13.36 0.45
N ASP A 111 -11.09 13.59 -0.86
CA ASP A 111 -12.32 13.73 -1.64
C ASP A 111 -12.85 12.35 -2.06
N ARG A 112 -14.05 12.01 -1.61
CA ARG A 112 -14.70 10.75 -1.97
C ARG A 112 -15.50 10.96 -3.25
N LYS A 113 -14.96 10.55 -4.39
CA LYS A 113 -15.76 10.43 -5.61
C LYS A 113 -16.69 9.22 -5.51
N THR A 114 -17.95 9.47 -5.25
CA THR A 114 -19.00 8.45 -5.33
C THR A 114 -19.10 7.97 -6.77
N LEU A 115 -18.59 6.78 -7.05
CA LEU A 115 -18.83 6.10 -8.31
C LEU A 115 -20.26 5.54 -8.27
N ASN A 116 -21.24 6.34 -8.67
CA ASN A 116 -22.61 5.87 -8.89
C ASN A 116 -22.61 4.98 -10.13
N ILE A 117 -22.42 3.68 -9.92
CA ILE A 117 -22.71 2.66 -10.92
C ILE A 117 -24.24 2.47 -10.90
N GLN A 118 -24.93 3.05 -11.88
CA GLN A 118 -26.32 2.71 -12.21
C GLN A 118 -26.36 1.44 -13.07
#